data_AF-A0A2X3IJL1-F1
#
_entry.id   AF-A0A2X3IJL1-F1
#
_cell.length_a   1.000
_cell.length_b   1.000
_cell.length_c   1.000
_cell.angle_alpha   90.00
_cell.angle_beta   90.00
_cell.angle_gamma   90.00
#
_symmetry.space_group_name_H-M   'P 1'
#
loop_
_entity.id
_entity.type
_entity.pdbx_description
1 polymer ?
#
loop_
_entity_poly.entity_id
_entity_poly.type
_entity_poly.pdbx_seq_one_letter_code
_entity_poly.pdbx_strand_id
1 'polypeptide(L)'
;MSFDTAKNMITAAFIQQFHDSFEIAAQQNDSRLQGAVYDRGNITGASFTINDMGTIEMTQITERFADTVWDLPDAGTRNALMADYGVFVPVEKRDLRKLLADPQGPYLQLTMAASNRKKDDVIYRALLDDVLRKTSNTGAYAKVALPASQKNRCWRYRDDQSEADRRQSYVPP
;
A
#
# COMPACT_ATOMS: atom_id res chain seq x y z
N MET A 1 -11.99 46.28 -30.35
CA MET A 1 -11.60 45.66 -29.07
C MET A 1 -10.19 46.14 -28.72
N SER A 2 -9.97 46.72 -27.54
CA SER A 2 -8.68 47.29 -27.13
C SER A 2 -7.64 46.19 -26.88
N PHE A 3 -6.36 46.47 -27.17
CA PHE A 3 -5.23 45.57 -26.95
C PHE A 3 -5.13 45.08 -25.49
N ASP A 4 -5.48 45.92 -24.51
CA ASP A 4 -5.47 45.56 -23.09
C ASP A 4 -6.54 44.53 -22.73
N THR A 5 -7.70 44.58 -23.40
CA THR A 5 -8.76 43.58 -23.23
C THR A 5 -8.33 42.23 -23.79
N ALA A 6 -7.66 42.21 -24.95
CA ALA A 6 -7.12 40.98 -25.55
C ALA A 6 -6.01 40.33 -24.70
N LYS A 7 -5.13 41.14 -24.09
CA LYS A 7 -4.07 40.66 -23.18
C LYS A 7 -4.64 39.94 -21.95
N ASN A 8 -5.68 40.48 -21.34
CA ASN A 8 -6.32 39.86 -20.17
C ASN A 8 -7.08 38.58 -20.54
N MET A 9 -7.70 38.52 -21.72
CA MET A 9 -8.37 37.31 -22.22
C MET A 9 -7.38 36.17 -22.53
N ILE A 10 -6.23 36.50 -23.11
CA ILE A 10 -5.15 35.53 -23.37
C ILE A 10 -4.56 35.01 -22.05
N THR A 11 -4.30 35.89 -21.09
CA THR A 11 -3.78 35.48 -19.76
C THR A 11 -4.79 34.59 -19.00
N ALA A 12 -6.08 34.92 -19.04
CA ALA A 12 -7.13 34.10 -18.42
C ALA A 12 -7.26 32.71 -19.07
N ALA A 13 -7.16 32.63 -20.40
CA ALA A 13 -7.18 31.36 -21.12
C ALA A 13 -5.95 30.49 -20.79
N PHE A 14 -4.76 31.10 -20.64
CA PHE A 14 -3.56 30.38 -20.20
C PHE A 14 -3.64 29.89 -18.75
N ILE A 15 -4.31 30.63 -17.86
CA ILE A 15 -4.53 30.19 -16.47
C ILE A 15 -5.43 28.94 -16.41
N GLN A 16 -6.51 28.91 -17.21
CA GLN A 16 -7.41 27.75 -17.27
C GLN A 16 -6.71 26.52 -17.87
N GLN A 17 -5.97 26.67 -18.97
CA GLN A 17 -5.18 25.57 -19.53
C GLN A 17 -4.07 25.09 -18.59
N PHE A 18 -3.39 25.99 -17.87
CA PHE A 18 -2.37 25.62 -16.89
C PHE A 18 -2.97 24.81 -15.73
N HIS A 19 -4.13 25.19 -15.21
CA HIS A 19 -4.80 24.48 -14.13
C HIS A 19 -5.15 23.02 -14.51
N ASP A 20 -5.80 22.81 -15.65
CA ASP A 20 -6.27 21.47 -16.07
C ASP A 20 -5.10 20.53 -16.40
N SER A 21 -4.02 21.07 -16.98
CA SER A 21 -2.79 20.31 -17.24
C SER A 21 -1.99 20.02 -15.97
N PHE A 22 -2.01 20.94 -15.00
CA PHE A 22 -1.35 20.77 -13.72
C PHE A 22 -1.99 19.65 -12.89
N GLU A 23 -3.33 19.53 -12.88
CA GLU A 23 -4.02 18.45 -12.18
C GLU A 23 -3.66 17.06 -12.70
N ILE A 24 -3.52 16.90 -14.02
CA ILE A 24 -3.11 15.64 -14.65
C ILE A 24 -1.63 15.35 -14.36
N ALA A 25 -0.76 16.37 -14.42
CA ALA A 25 0.66 16.22 -14.15
C ALA A 25 0.98 15.95 -12.66
N ALA A 26 0.17 16.45 -11.74
CA ALA A 26 0.31 16.26 -10.30
C ALA A 26 -0.13 14.86 -9.84
N GLN A 27 -0.73 14.05 -10.72
CA GLN A 27 -1.14 12.69 -10.37
C GLN A 27 0.07 11.81 -10.06
N GLN A 28 -0.17 10.84 -9.17
CA GLN A 28 0.81 9.80 -8.90
C GLN A 28 0.87 8.84 -10.11
N ASN A 29 1.96 8.92 -10.85
CA ASN A 29 2.20 8.08 -12.03
C ASN A 29 2.87 6.74 -11.66
N ASP A 30 3.81 6.76 -10.70
CA ASP A 30 4.57 5.59 -10.27
C ASP A 30 4.20 5.13 -8.85
N SER A 31 4.37 3.83 -8.58
CA SER A 31 4.15 3.25 -7.25
C SER A 31 5.29 3.63 -6.30
N ARG A 32 4.94 4.11 -5.10
CA ARG A 32 5.92 4.53 -4.09
C ARG A 32 6.30 3.38 -3.15
N LEU A 33 5.40 2.44 -2.93
CA LEU A 33 5.59 1.36 -1.95
C LEU A 33 6.14 0.08 -2.58
N GLN A 34 6.05 -0.08 -3.91
CA GLN A 34 6.53 -1.29 -4.58
C GLN A 34 8.02 -1.56 -4.32
N GLY A 35 8.86 -0.53 -4.34
CA GLY A 35 10.31 -0.69 -4.07
C GLY A 35 10.67 -1.00 -2.62
N ALA A 36 9.73 -0.82 -1.68
CA ALA A 36 9.94 -1.08 -0.26
C ALA A 36 9.54 -2.51 0.15
N VAL A 37 8.90 -3.28 -0.73
CA VAL A 37 8.41 -4.63 -0.46
C VAL A 37 9.29 -5.66 -1.16
N TYR A 38 9.49 -6.80 -0.50
CA TYR A 38 10.17 -7.94 -1.12
C TYR A 38 9.21 -8.63 -2.10
N ASP A 39 9.49 -8.49 -3.40
CA ASP A 39 8.77 -9.19 -4.45
C ASP A 39 9.29 -10.62 -4.59
N ARG A 40 8.38 -11.60 -4.51
CA ARG A 40 8.69 -13.02 -4.65
C ARG A 40 8.55 -13.53 -6.08
N GLY A 41 8.14 -12.67 -7.01
CA GLY A 41 7.95 -13.00 -8.42
C GLY A 41 6.60 -13.63 -8.70
N ASN A 42 6.53 -14.43 -9.76
CA ASN A 42 5.30 -15.05 -10.22
C ASN A 42 4.88 -16.22 -9.33
N ILE A 43 3.75 -16.06 -8.64
CA ILE A 43 3.15 -17.12 -7.84
C ILE A 43 2.13 -17.86 -8.72
N THR A 44 2.21 -19.19 -8.71
CA THR A 44 1.24 -20.06 -9.39
C THR A 44 0.30 -20.68 -8.35
N GLY A 45 -1.01 -20.68 -8.63
CA GLY A 45 -2.05 -21.19 -7.71
C GLY A 45 -2.95 -20.09 -7.12
N ALA A 46 -3.91 -20.47 -6.27
CA ALA A 46 -4.89 -19.53 -5.67
C ALA A 46 -4.41 -18.88 -4.37
N SER A 47 -3.35 -19.41 -3.76
CA SER A 47 -2.84 -18.95 -2.48
C SER A 47 -1.36 -19.29 -2.31
N PHE A 48 -0.64 -18.48 -1.55
CA PHE A 48 0.76 -18.68 -1.24
C PHE A 48 1.00 -18.85 0.25
N THR A 49 1.78 -19.85 0.64
CA THR A 49 2.13 -20.10 2.05
C THR A 49 3.55 -19.65 2.37
N ILE A 50 3.69 -18.82 3.40
CA ILE A 50 4.96 -18.41 3.99
C ILE A 50 5.19 -19.22 5.26
N ASN A 51 6.34 -19.88 5.36
CA ASN A 51 6.71 -20.65 6.54
C ASN A 51 7.51 -19.76 7.51
N ASP A 52 7.03 -19.64 8.74
CA ASP A 52 7.77 -19.05 9.84
C ASP A 52 8.49 -20.17 10.59
N MET A 53 9.80 -20.04 10.75
CA MET A 53 10.56 -20.92 11.62
C MET A 53 10.87 -20.18 12.92
N GLY A 54 10.46 -20.74 14.05
CA GLY A 54 10.78 -20.21 15.38
C GLY A 54 12.29 -20.26 15.67
N THR A 55 12.73 -19.48 16.64
CA THR A 55 14.13 -19.46 17.12
C THR A 55 14.36 -20.58 18.14
N ILE A 56 15.54 -21.18 18.12
CA ILE A 56 16.01 -22.13 19.14
C ILE A 56 17.35 -21.63 19.64
N GLU A 57 17.53 -21.60 20.96
CA GLU A 57 18.79 -21.23 21.60
C GLU A 57 19.41 -22.44 22.31
N MET A 58 20.74 -22.52 22.33
CA MET A 58 21.44 -23.60 23.01
C MET A 58 21.51 -23.35 24.52
N THR A 59 21.05 -24.31 25.32
CA THR A 59 21.15 -24.26 26.78
C THR A 59 22.33 -25.09 27.30
N GLN A 60 22.99 -24.62 28.35
CA GLN A 60 24.07 -25.35 29.00
C GLN A 60 23.55 -26.60 29.72
N ILE A 61 24.19 -27.74 29.50
CA ILE A 61 23.93 -28.98 30.24
C ILE A 61 24.72 -28.91 31.56
N THR A 62 24.01 -28.80 32.69
CA THR A 62 24.61 -28.59 34.02
C THR A 62 24.91 -29.89 34.78
N GLU A 63 24.32 -31.02 34.39
CA GLU A 63 24.41 -32.28 35.12
C GLU A 63 24.78 -33.45 34.21
N ARG A 64 25.51 -34.44 34.75
CA ARG A 64 26.17 -35.50 33.97
C ARG A 64 25.24 -36.59 33.44
N PHE A 65 24.00 -36.70 33.96
CA PHE A 65 23.00 -37.69 33.56
C PHE A 65 21.56 -37.12 33.64
N ALA A 66 21.40 -35.82 33.48
CA ALA A 66 20.09 -35.21 33.47
C ALA A 66 19.30 -35.62 32.21
N ASP A 67 17.97 -35.57 32.34
CA ASP A 67 17.07 -35.85 31.24
C ASP A 67 17.25 -34.82 30.10
N THR A 68 17.01 -35.26 28.87
CA THR A 68 17.13 -34.39 27.70
C THR A 68 15.95 -33.43 27.69
N VAL A 69 16.23 -32.13 27.83
CA VAL A 69 15.21 -31.10 27.68
C VAL A 69 14.89 -30.94 26.20
N TRP A 70 13.69 -31.36 25.82
CA TRP A 70 13.17 -31.22 24.47
C TRP A 70 12.57 -29.83 24.29
N ASP A 71 13.18 -29.01 23.44
CA ASP A 71 12.60 -27.75 23.01
C ASP A 71 12.06 -27.91 21.57
N LEU A 72 10.86 -27.38 21.32
CA LEU A 72 10.24 -27.38 20.01
C LEU A 72 9.89 -25.93 19.65
N PRO A 73 10.49 -25.38 18.57
CA PRO A 73 10.17 -24.05 18.12
C PRO A 73 8.73 -24.01 17.59
N ASP A 74 8.01 -22.92 17.88
CA ASP A 74 6.71 -22.65 17.26
C ASP A 74 6.89 -22.38 15.76
N ALA A 75 6.76 -23.45 14.97
CA ALA A 75 6.75 -23.39 13.52
C ALA A 75 5.31 -23.25 13.01
N GLY A 76 5.08 -22.25 12.16
CA GLY A 76 3.75 -21.98 11.61
C GLY A 76 3.77 -21.62 10.15
N THR A 77 2.62 -21.74 9.50
CA THR A 77 2.45 -21.35 8.09
C THR A 77 1.41 -20.24 7.98
N ARG A 78 1.80 -19.13 7.34
CA ARG A 78 0.94 -18.00 6.99
C ARG A 78 0.44 -18.16 5.58
N ASN A 79 -0.82 -17.84 5.33
CA ASN A 79 -1.42 -17.90 4.00
C ASN A 79 -1.70 -16.50 3.46
N ALA A 80 -1.26 -16.22 2.25
CA ALA A 80 -1.56 -15.03 1.47
C ALA A 80 -2.50 -15.42 0.31
N LEU A 81 -3.66 -14.77 0.25
CA LEU A 81 -4.66 -15.00 -0.79
C LEU A 81 -4.45 -14.03 -1.95
N MET A 82 -4.66 -14.51 -3.17
CA MET A 82 -4.58 -13.67 -4.37
C MET A 82 -5.91 -12.91 -4.58
N ALA A 83 -5.81 -11.66 -5.00
CA ALA A 83 -6.95 -10.80 -5.30
C ALA A 83 -6.77 -10.14 -6.68
N ASP A 84 -7.84 -10.14 -7.48
CA ASP A 84 -7.84 -9.61 -8.84
C ASP A 84 -8.39 -8.17 -8.88
N TYR A 85 -7.67 -7.26 -9.54
CA TYR A 85 -8.08 -5.87 -9.75
C TYR A 85 -7.90 -5.47 -11.21
N GLY A 86 -8.88 -4.77 -11.79
CA GLY A 86 -8.83 -4.34 -13.20
C GLY A 86 -9.59 -3.05 -13.45
N VAL A 87 -9.13 -2.28 -14.44
CA VAL A 87 -9.79 -1.07 -14.96
C VAL A 87 -9.84 -1.21 -16.48
N PHE A 88 -11.03 -1.02 -17.05
CA PHE A 88 -11.26 -1.20 -18.49
C PHE A 88 -11.88 0.06 -19.06
N VAL A 89 -11.18 0.69 -20.01
CA VAL A 89 -11.68 1.86 -20.76
C VAL A 89 -11.91 1.43 -22.21
N PRO A 90 -13.15 1.13 -22.62
CA PRO A 90 -13.44 0.76 -24.01
C PRO A 90 -13.36 1.99 -24.91
N VAL A 91 -12.63 1.88 -26.03
CA VAL A 91 -12.65 2.89 -27.10
C VAL A 91 -13.06 2.21 -28.40
N GLU A 92 -14.07 2.77 -29.04
CA GLU A 92 -14.59 2.23 -30.28
C GLU A 92 -13.76 2.66 -31.50
N LYS A 93 -13.44 1.69 -32.38
CA LYS A 93 -12.62 1.93 -33.59
C LYS A 93 -13.24 2.91 -34.59
N ARG A 94 -14.56 3.14 -34.52
CA ARG A 94 -15.28 4.10 -35.37
C ARG A 94 -15.07 5.55 -34.92
N ASP A 95 -14.83 5.75 -33.62
CA ASP A 95 -14.61 7.08 -33.04
C ASP A 95 -13.15 7.54 -33.20
N LEU A 96 -12.19 6.62 -33.26
CA LEU A 96 -10.78 6.91 -33.53
C LEU A 96 -10.55 7.76 -34.80
N ARG A 97 -11.41 7.65 -35.82
CA ARG A 97 -11.29 8.40 -37.08
C ARG A 97 -11.86 9.82 -37.01
N LYS A 98 -12.69 10.11 -36.00
CA LYS A 98 -13.35 11.42 -35.80
C LYS A 98 -12.61 12.29 -34.78
N LEU A 99 -11.70 11.69 -34.00
CA LEU A 99 -10.86 12.38 -33.03
C LEU A 99 -9.56 12.86 -33.70
N LEU A 100 -9.26 14.16 -33.58
CA LEU A 100 -8.10 14.81 -34.20
C LEU A 100 -6.76 14.43 -33.55
N ALA A 101 -6.79 13.94 -32.31
CA ALA A 101 -5.65 13.44 -31.55
C ALA A 101 -5.96 12.01 -31.10
N ASP A 102 -4.98 11.11 -31.20
CA ASP A 102 -5.12 9.72 -30.74
C ASP A 102 -5.27 9.70 -29.20
N PRO A 103 -6.47 9.42 -28.66
CA PRO A 103 -6.68 9.46 -27.22
C PRO A 103 -6.18 8.19 -26.52
N GLN A 104 -5.68 7.18 -27.27
CA GLN A 104 -5.18 5.95 -26.67
C GLN A 104 -3.98 6.19 -25.75
N GLY A 105 -3.08 7.10 -26.13
CA GLY A 105 -1.91 7.49 -25.31
C GLY A 105 -2.28 7.99 -23.90
N PRO A 106 -3.07 9.07 -23.77
CA PRO A 106 -3.41 9.63 -22.46
C PRO A 106 -4.30 8.71 -21.62
N TYR A 107 -5.25 7.97 -22.21
CA TYR A 107 -6.05 7.02 -21.42
C TYR A 107 -5.22 5.85 -20.92
N LEU A 108 -4.27 5.34 -21.71
CA LEU A 108 -3.36 4.30 -21.25
C LEU A 108 -2.51 4.79 -20.07
N GLN A 109 -1.97 6.00 -20.15
CA GLN A 109 -1.19 6.60 -19.04
C GLN A 109 -2.05 6.75 -17.78
N LEU A 110 -3.29 7.21 -17.90
CA LEU A 110 -4.21 7.34 -16.76
C LEU A 110 -4.57 5.97 -16.15
N THR A 111 -4.77 4.94 -16.97
CA THR A 111 -5.04 3.58 -16.46
C THR A 111 -3.82 2.98 -15.77
N MET A 112 -2.61 3.26 -16.27
CA MET A 112 -1.35 2.84 -15.64
C MET A 112 -1.14 3.55 -14.29
N ALA A 113 -1.38 4.86 -14.22
CA ALA A 113 -1.34 5.63 -12.98
C ALA A 113 -2.40 5.14 -11.96
N ALA A 114 -3.61 4.80 -12.41
CA ALA A 114 -4.64 4.19 -11.56
C ALA A 114 -4.21 2.81 -11.02
N SER A 115 -3.58 1.98 -11.85
CA SER A 115 -3.04 0.69 -11.42
C SER A 115 -1.95 0.85 -10.35
N ASN A 116 -1.02 1.80 -10.53
CA ASN A 116 0.06 2.04 -9.58
C ASN A 116 -0.44 2.58 -8.23
N ARG A 117 -1.46 3.45 -8.22
CA ARG A 117 -2.15 3.86 -6.98
C ARG A 117 -2.82 2.67 -6.28
N LYS A 118 -3.48 1.81 -7.05
CA LYS A 118 -4.15 0.63 -6.48
C LYS A 118 -3.16 -0.37 -5.87
N LYS A 119 -1.97 -0.54 -6.46
CA LYS A 119 -0.88 -1.33 -5.88
C LYS A 119 -0.47 -0.78 -4.51
N ASP A 120 -0.26 0.53 -4.41
CA ASP A 120 0.12 1.16 -3.14
C ASP A 120 -0.98 1.01 -2.07
N ASP A 121 -2.26 1.17 -2.44
CA ASP A 121 -3.38 0.94 -1.53
C ASP A 121 -3.41 -0.51 -0.99
N VAL A 122 -3.15 -1.49 -1.86
CA VAL A 122 -3.13 -2.91 -1.48
C VAL A 122 -1.94 -3.20 -0.55
N ILE A 123 -0.76 -2.66 -0.86
CA ILE A 123 0.44 -2.81 -0.01
C ILE A 123 0.19 -2.17 1.37
N TYR A 124 -0.39 -0.97 1.39
CA TYR A 124 -0.68 -0.26 2.64
C TYR A 124 -1.68 -1.02 3.51
N ARG A 125 -2.74 -1.57 2.91
CA ARG A 125 -3.72 -2.40 3.62
C ARG A 125 -3.10 -3.69 4.13
N ALA A 126 -2.30 -4.37 3.31
CA ALA A 126 -1.60 -5.59 3.69
C ALA A 126 -0.65 -5.39 4.89
N LEU A 127 -0.09 -4.18 5.06
CA LEU A 127 0.73 -3.84 6.23
C LEU A 127 -0.08 -3.72 7.52
N LEU A 128 -1.38 -3.42 7.44
CA LEU A 128 -2.25 -3.21 8.60
C LEU A 128 -3.11 -4.43 8.94
N ASP A 129 -3.46 -5.21 7.92
CA ASP A 129 -4.39 -6.33 8.01
C ASP A 129 -3.80 -7.52 8.77
N ASP A 130 -4.68 -8.33 9.34
CA ASP A 130 -4.29 -9.54 10.06
C ASP A 130 -3.89 -10.65 9.08
N VAL A 131 -2.86 -11.40 9.43
CA VAL A 131 -2.39 -12.53 8.59
C VAL A 131 -3.05 -13.82 9.05
N LEU A 132 -3.52 -14.64 8.10
CA LEU A 132 -4.11 -15.95 8.38
C LEU A 132 -3.01 -16.97 8.65
N ARG A 133 -2.97 -17.53 9.87
CA ARG A 133 -2.05 -18.61 10.25
C ARG A 133 -2.82 -19.93 10.34
N LYS A 134 -2.27 -21.00 9.76
CA LYS A 134 -2.83 -22.35 9.87
C LYS A 134 -2.61 -22.87 11.29
N THR A 135 -3.68 -23.23 12.00
CA THR A 135 -3.62 -23.70 13.40
C THR A 135 -3.83 -25.21 13.56
N SER A 136 -4.28 -25.90 12.51
CA SER A 136 -4.40 -27.36 12.51
C SER A 136 -4.21 -27.93 11.11
N ASN A 137 -3.85 -29.22 11.04
CA ASN A 137 -3.69 -29.93 9.77
C ASN A 137 -5.00 -29.96 8.95
N THR A 138 -6.16 -29.92 9.62
CA THR A 138 -7.51 -29.99 9.05
C THR A 138 -8.04 -28.66 8.48
N GLY A 139 -7.17 -27.65 8.31
CA GLY A 139 -7.54 -26.43 7.57
C GLY A 139 -8.18 -25.32 8.42
N ALA A 140 -8.01 -25.34 9.74
CA ALA A 140 -8.39 -24.20 10.56
C ALA A 140 -7.37 -23.06 10.41
N TYR A 141 -7.87 -21.84 10.18
CA TYR A 141 -7.07 -20.62 10.10
C TYR A 141 -7.47 -19.67 11.22
N ALA A 142 -6.48 -19.13 11.94
CA ALA A 142 -6.68 -18.05 12.89
C ALA A 142 -6.09 -16.75 12.33
N LYS A 143 -6.78 -15.63 12.57
CA LYS A 143 -6.27 -14.29 12.27
C LYS A 143 -5.27 -13.91 13.36
N VAL A 144 -4.03 -13.69 12.97
CA VAL A 144 -2.99 -13.19 13.88
C VAL A 144 -2.75 -11.73 13.53
N ALA A 145 -3.13 -10.84 14.45
CA ALA A 145 -2.84 -9.42 14.33
C ALA A 145 -1.34 -9.16 14.47
N LEU A 146 -0.83 -8.19 13.71
CA LEU A 146 0.53 -7.71 13.93
C LEU A 146 0.69 -7.20 15.37
N PRO A 147 1.83 -7.45 16.03
CA PRO A 147 2.13 -6.88 17.34
C PRO A 147 1.91 -5.37 17.31
N ALA A 148 1.27 -4.82 18.35
CA ALA A 148 0.92 -3.40 18.41
C ALA A 148 2.14 -2.46 18.29
N SER A 149 3.35 -2.96 18.57
CA SER A 149 4.61 -2.23 18.37
C SER A 149 4.98 -2.04 16.89
N GLN A 150 4.52 -2.93 16.00
CA GLN A 150 4.79 -2.91 14.56
C GLN A 150 3.66 -2.26 13.75
N LYS A 151 2.45 -2.17 14.31
CA LYS A 151 1.35 -1.35 13.77
C LYS A 151 1.70 0.13 13.95
N ASN A 152 2.45 0.67 12.99
CA ASN A 152 2.71 2.10 12.74
C ASN A 152 2.39 3.08 13.89
N ARG A 153 3.17 2.99 14.99
CA ARG A 153 3.26 4.03 16.04
C ARG A 153 3.63 5.42 15.48
N CYS A 154 4.13 5.52 14.25
CA CYS A 154 4.68 6.76 13.70
C CYS A 154 3.63 7.83 13.37
N TRP A 155 2.38 7.47 13.05
CA TRP A 155 1.37 8.48 12.63
C TRP A 155 0.47 8.99 13.75
N ARG A 156 0.21 8.20 14.79
CA ARG A 156 -0.69 8.62 15.89
C ARG A 156 0.01 9.40 17.01
N TYR A 157 1.34 9.31 17.11
CA TYR A 157 2.09 9.94 18.20
C TYR A 157 2.35 11.43 18.00
N ARG A 158 2.26 11.95 16.76
CA ARG A 158 2.54 13.37 16.49
C ARG A 158 1.35 14.29 16.81
N ASP A 159 0.12 13.80 16.63
CA ASP A 159 -1.08 14.60 16.89
C ASP A 159 -1.44 14.62 18.39
N ASP A 160 -1.36 13.47 19.08
CA ASP A 160 -1.72 13.34 20.51
C ASP A 160 -0.77 14.13 21.44
N GLN A 161 0.52 14.22 21.13
CA GLN A 161 1.48 14.98 21.95
C GLN A 161 1.24 16.50 21.88
N SER A 162 0.78 17.01 20.71
CA SER A 162 0.52 18.44 20.53
C SER A 162 -0.76 18.93 21.24
N GLU A 163 -1.72 18.03 21.47
CA GLU A 163 -2.92 18.30 22.26
C GLU A 163 -2.68 18.15 23.77
N ALA A 164 -1.80 17.22 24.18
CA ALA A 164 -1.39 17.08 25.57
C ALA A 164 -0.62 18.32 26.07
N ASP A 165 0.30 18.86 25.27
CA ASP A 165 1.04 20.10 25.58
C ASP A 165 0.14 21.34 25.62
N ARG A 166 -0.89 21.40 24.76
CA ARG A 166 -1.88 22.50 24.78
C ARG A 166 -2.84 22.44 25.97
N ARG A 167 -3.05 21.27 26.57
CA ARG A 167 -3.91 21.11 27.76
C ARG A 167 -3.15 21.32 29.08
N GLN A 168 -1.83 21.14 29.11
CA GLN A 168 -1.03 21.39 30.31
C GLN A 168 -0.65 22.88 30.50
N SER A 169 -0.82 23.72 29.48
CA SER A 169 -0.46 25.15 29.52
C SER A 169 -1.62 26.08 29.94
N TYR A 170 -2.83 25.56 30.12
CA TYR A 170 -3.99 26.35 30.58
C TYR A 170 -4.24 26.14 32.08
N VAL A 171 -3.62 26.98 32.91
CA VAL A 171 -3.98 27.14 34.32
C VAL A 171 -4.93 28.34 34.41
N PRO A 172 -6.23 28.14 34.72
CA PRO A 172 -7.16 29.26 34.86
C PRO A 172 -6.80 30.12 36.11
N PRO A 173 -7.09 31.43 36.08
CA PRO A 173 -6.84 32.34 37.19
C PRO A 173 -7.70 32.06 38.42
#